data_AF-A0AAD9DFU0-F1
#
_entry.id   AF-A0AAD9DFU0-F1
#
_cell.length_a   1.000
_cell.length_b   1.000
_cell.length_c   1.000
_cell.angle_alpha   90.00
_cell.angle_beta   90.00
_cell.angle_gamma   90.00
#
_symmetry.space_group_name_H-M   'P 1'
#
loop_
_entity.id
_entity.type
_entity.pdbx_description
1 polymer ?
#
loop_
_entity_poly.entity_id
_entity_poly.type
_entity_poly.pdbx_seq_one_letter_code
_entity_poly.pdbx_strand_id
1 'polypeptide(L)'
;MRINKSKRISGNVCSGRYSLPLAVAAAVICTYLVTSHFDFKEQKKSNNNLRQTATATATSSNALFGVVVPQGRAVAMPSVRISAEESETIKRNIYGGEGDKAHLGGFTSFDPHGVSPTLWKHMVEWLGVKSLLDVGCGIGTSTSWFVTHGLEYVQCVEGSHDAVTKSLLPKLPQWKEDMIVEHDFSRGPWWPDRTVDVAWSVEFLEHVGRNYQHNYLTAFRKAALIFVTHSNWGGWHHVEVHDEKWWRARMEMMGFVFSQDLTNIMTGKASEDKGRNDIVAAMESDKQYSVGQHIWSTLQVYINPLVASLPEHAHLLAEHGCYTSEKGIECGTTGNNVESVLPDNFKPLKLTDDMDKEWSELVKDLELV
;
A
#
# COMPACT_ATOMS: atom_id res chain seq x y z
N MET A 1 49.82 -7.62 -42.19
CA MET A 1 49.59 -8.20 -43.53
C MET A 1 48.19 -7.78 -43.98
N ARG A 2 48.12 -7.01 -45.09
CA ARG A 2 46.95 -6.60 -45.91
C ARG A 2 45.71 -5.97 -45.23
N ILE A 3 45.54 -4.64 -45.34
CA ILE A 3 44.73 -3.89 -46.34
C ILE A 3 43.21 -4.10 -46.09
N ASN A 4 42.44 -3.20 -45.44
CA ASN A 4 42.02 -1.83 -45.76
C ASN A 4 40.77 -1.73 -46.67
N LYS A 5 39.83 -0.84 -46.27
CA LYS A 5 38.76 -0.13 -47.00
C LYS A 5 37.28 -0.60 -46.91
N SER A 6 36.54 0.15 -46.09
CA SER A 6 35.41 1.04 -46.46
C SER A 6 34.75 0.85 -47.84
N LYS A 7 33.41 0.79 -47.84
CA LYS A 7 32.56 1.57 -48.76
C LYS A 7 31.11 1.68 -48.27
N ARG A 8 30.67 2.93 -48.05
CA ARG A 8 29.28 3.39 -48.15
C ARG A 8 28.79 3.18 -49.58
N ILE A 9 27.54 2.77 -49.75
CA ILE A 9 26.74 3.00 -50.96
C ILE A 9 25.36 3.51 -50.54
N SER A 10 25.04 4.68 -51.06
CA SER A 10 23.75 5.35 -51.16
C SER A 10 22.84 4.68 -52.19
N GLY A 11 21.52 4.69 -51.98
CA GLY A 11 20.58 4.25 -53.01
C GLY A 11 19.12 4.51 -52.67
N ASN A 12 18.59 5.57 -53.27
CA ASN A 12 17.23 6.10 -53.25
C ASN A 12 16.09 5.14 -53.66
N VAL A 13 14.91 5.42 -53.08
CA VAL A 13 13.57 5.52 -53.71
C VAL A 13 12.98 4.28 -54.39
N CYS A 14 11.87 3.79 -53.83
CA CYS A 14 10.64 3.56 -54.62
C CYS A 14 9.38 3.57 -53.76
N SER A 15 8.43 4.37 -54.21
CA SER A 15 7.07 4.58 -53.74
C SER A 15 6.19 3.34 -53.84
N GLY A 16 5.34 3.11 -52.84
CA GLY A 16 4.24 2.15 -52.92
C GLY A 16 3.04 2.64 -52.10
N ARG A 17 2.21 3.47 -52.74
CA ARG A 17 0.88 3.85 -52.25
C ARG A 17 -0.04 2.63 -52.38
N TYR A 18 -0.68 2.21 -51.28
CA TYR A 18 -1.91 1.42 -51.35
C TYR A 18 -3.07 2.27 -50.85
N SER A 19 -3.80 2.79 -51.81
CA SER A 19 -5.13 3.37 -51.69
C SER A 19 -6.17 2.27 -51.93
N LEU A 20 -7.08 2.04 -50.98
CA LEU A 20 -8.40 1.43 -51.27
C LEU A 20 -9.46 1.99 -50.29
N PRO A 21 -10.75 1.99 -50.68
CA PRO A 21 -11.58 3.18 -50.61
C PRO A 21 -12.70 3.14 -49.56
N LEU A 22 -13.31 4.33 -49.42
CA LEU A 22 -14.53 4.65 -48.71
C LEU A 22 -15.76 3.82 -49.13
N ALA A 23 -16.61 3.60 -48.12
CA ALA A 23 -18.08 3.59 -48.15
C ALA A 23 -18.82 2.35 -48.69
N VAL A 24 -19.46 1.60 -47.77
CA VAL A 24 -20.90 1.26 -47.88
C VAL A 24 -21.51 1.34 -46.48
N ALA A 25 -22.53 2.20 -46.34
CA ALA A 25 -23.41 2.30 -45.20
C ALA A 25 -24.48 1.20 -45.26
N ALA A 26 -24.80 0.59 -44.12
CA ALA A 26 -26.07 -0.10 -43.91
C ALA A 26 -26.49 0.04 -42.44
N ALA A 27 -27.60 0.74 -42.25
CA ALA A 27 -28.27 0.93 -40.97
C ALA A 27 -28.89 -0.39 -40.48
N VAL A 28 -28.70 -0.70 -39.20
CA VAL A 28 -29.61 -1.58 -38.45
C VAL A 28 -29.97 -0.87 -37.17
N ILE A 29 -31.08 -0.13 -37.23
CA ILE A 29 -31.87 0.26 -36.06
C ILE A 29 -32.70 -0.97 -35.70
N CYS A 30 -32.46 -1.55 -34.54
CA CYS A 30 -33.42 -2.48 -33.94
C CYS A 30 -33.59 -2.12 -32.47
N THR A 31 -34.60 -1.28 -32.25
CA THR A 31 -35.23 -0.96 -30.97
C THR A 31 -35.67 -2.23 -30.23
N TYR A 32 -35.19 -2.43 -29.01
CA TYR A 32 -35.91 -3.17 -27.99
C TYR A 32 -36.35 -2.19 -26.90
N LEU A 33 -37.57 -1.68 -27.06
CA LEU A 33 -38.35 -1.09 -25.97
C LEU A 33 -39.12 -2.24 -25.31
N VAL A 34 -38.69 -2.66 -24.13
CA VAL A 34 -39.53 -3.44 -23.22
C VAL A 34 -40.18 -2.44 -22.29
N THR A 35 -41.40 -2.02 -22.63
CA THR A 35 -42.29 -1.35 -21.68
C THR A 35 -42.99 -2.42 -20.85
N SER A 36 -42.49 -2.68 -19.64
CA SER A 36 -43.29 -3.34 -18.61
C SER A 36 -44.16 -2.28 -17.92
N HIS A 37 -45.47 -2.41 -18.11
CA HIS A 37 -46.49 -1.71 -17.34
C HIS A 37 -46.33 -2.05 -15.85
N PHE A 38 -46.01 -1.06 -15.02
CA PHE A 38 -46.27 -1.10 -13.59
C PHE A 38 -47.40 -0.14 -13.27
N ASP A 39 -48.53 -0.72 -12.88
CA ASP A 39 -49.71 -0.05 -12.34
C ASP A 39 -49.32 0.75 -11.09
N PHE A 40 -49.42 2.08 -11.17
CA PHE A 40 -49.29 2.96 -10.03
C PHE A 40 -50.66 3.10 -9.35
N LYS A 41 -50.95 2.24 -8.37
CA LYS A 41 -52.09 2.46 -7.47
C LYS A 41 -51.74 3.52 -6.44
N GLU A 42 -52.37 4.68 -6.63
CA GLU A 42 -52.53 5.76 -5.68
C GLU A 42 -53.03 5.24 -4.31
N GLN A 43 -52.31 5.54 -3.22
CA GLN A 43 -52.88 5.50 -1.87
C GLN A 43 -52.68 6.84 -1.17
N LYS A 44 -53.83 7.31 -0.65
CA LYS A 44 -54.09 8.63 -0.09
C LYS A 44 -53.32 8.93 1.19
N LYS A 45 -52.99 10.22 1.31
CA LYS A 45 -52.72 11.04 2.49
C LYS A 45 -53.21 10.47 3.83
N SER A 46 -52.32 10.47 4.81
CA SER A 46 -52.64 10.80 6.20
C SER A 46 -51.51 11.67 6.78
N ASN A 47 -51.81 12.95 6.97
CA ASN A 47 -51.03 13.86 7.80
C ASN A 47 -51.17 13.43 9.26
N ASN A 48 -50.06 13.27 9.98
CA ASN A 48 -50.05 13.54 11.41
C ASN A 48 -48.68 14.08 11.83
N ASN A 49 -48.72 15.30 12.36
CA ASN A 49 -47.63 15.96 13.06
C ASN A 49 -47.25 15.16 14.31
N LEU A 50 -45.98 14.80 14.45
CA LEU A 50 -45.39 14.53 15.76
C LEU A 50 -43.90 14.90 15.72
N ARG A 51 -43.65 16.07 16.32
CA ARG A 51 -42.55 16.40 17.24
C ARG A 51 -41.20 15.73 16.99
N GLN A 52 -40.22 16.59 16.71
CA GLN A 52 -38.80 16.39 17.05
C GLN A 52 -38.66 15.73 18.43
N THR A 53 -38.13 14.52 18.42
CA THR A 53 -37.34 13.97 19.53
C THR A 53 -36.14 13.28 18.91
N ALA A 54 -34.98 13.92 19.11
CA ALA A 54 -33.69 13.29 18.97
C ALA A 54 -33.65 12.04 19.86
N THR A 55 -33.38 10.89 19.27
CA THR A 55 -32.65 9.72 19.79
C THR A 55 -32.98 8.54 18.89
N ALA A 56 -32.16 8.34 17.86
CA ALA A 56 -32.08 7.08 17.17
C ALA A 56 -30.61 6.65 17.17
N THR A 57 -30.24 5.94 18.22
CA THR A 57 -29.13 5.00 18.27
C THR A 57 -29.32 4.02 17.10
N ALA A 58 -28.70 4.33 15.97
CA ALA A 58 -28.52 3.38 14.88
C ALA A 58 -27.16 2.70 15.08
N THR A 59 -27.16 1.61 15.85
CA THR A 59 -26.12 0.58 15.79
C THR A 59 -26.20 -0.09 14.42
N SER A 60 -25.56 0.50 13.40
CA SER A 60 -25.52 -0.09 12.06
C SER A 60 -24.39 -1.10 11.94
N SER A 61 -24.66 -2.36 12.30
CA SER A 61 -23.82 -3.50 11.92
C SER A 61 -23.61 -3.61 10.39
N ASN A 62 -24.45 -2.94 9.60
CA ASN A 62 -24.37 -2.90 8.13
C ASN A 62 -23.34 -1.90 7.57
N ALA A 63 -22.72 -1.05 8.40
CA ALA A 63 -21.74 -0.06 7.93
C ALA A 63 -20.28 -0.57 7.98
N LEU A 64 -20.04 -1.78 8.47
CA LEU A 64 -18.69 -2.32 8.64
C LEU A 64 -18.05 -2.76 7.32
N PHE A 65 -18.89 -3.29 6.42
CA PHE A 65 -18.47 -3.90 5.16
C PHE A 65 -19.17 -3.18 4.01
N GLY A 66 -18.40 -2.62 3.09
CA GLY A 66 -18.92 -1.86 1.95
C GLY A 66 -17.90 -0.84 1.42
N VAL A 67 -18.32 -0.02 0.46
CA VAL A 67 -17.50 1.08 -0.07
C VAL A 67 -17.74 2.32 0.80
N VAL A 68 -17.24 2.28 2.03
CA VAL A 68 -17.36 3.34 3.05
C VAL A 68 -16.08 3.45 3.87
N VAL A 69 -15.78 4.63 4.42
CA VAL A 69 -14.68 4.80 5.39
C VAL A 69 -15.19 4.47 6.79
N PRO A 70 -14.67 3.42 7.45
CA PRO A 70 -15.15 3.02 8.76
C PRO A 70 -14.88 4.12 9.80
N GLN A 71 -15.85 4.34 10.70
CA GLN A 71 -15.81 5.40 11.70
C GLN A 71 -15.26 4.90 13.03
N GLY A 72 -14.64 5.81 13.79
CA GLY A 72 -14.05 5.50 15.10
C GLY A 72 -12.87 4.53 15.04
N ARG A 73 -12.41 4.09 16.21
CA ARG A 73 -11.36 3.07 16.38
C ARG A 73 -11.97 1.69 16.56
N ALA A 74 -11.47 0.70 15.82
CA ALA A 74 -11.83 -0.69 16.06
C ALA A 74 -11.19 -1.23 17.36
N VAL A 75 -11.85 -2.22 17.97
CA VAL A 75 -11.28 -2.96 19.10
C VAL A 75 -10.29 -3.98 18.55
N ALA A 76 -9.04 -3.94 19.03
CA ALA A 76 -8.02 -4.93 18.68
C ALA A 76 -8.40 -6.31 19.24
N MET A 77 -8.05 -7.35 18.50
CA MET A 77 -8.31 -8.75 18.85
C MET A 77 -6.98 -9.49 18.73
N PRO A 78 -6.19 -9.51 19.81
CA PRO A 78 -4.85 -10.09 19.82
C PRO A 78 -4.82 -11.56 19.39
N SER A 79 -3.64 -12.12 19.18
CA SER A 79 -3.51 -13.55 18.88
C SER A 79 -4.07 -14.40 20.03
N VAL A 80 -4.56 -15.60 19.71
CA VAL A 80 -4.86 -16.60 20.75
C VAL A 80 -3.62 -17.44 20.96
N ARG A 81 -3.03 -17.35 22.15
CA ARG A 81 -1.84 -18.12 22.52
C ARG A 81 -2.16 -19.61 22.62
N ILE A 82 -1.19 -20.44 22.25
CA ILE A 82 -1.26 -21.89 22.31
C ILE A 82 -0.41 -22.44 23.44
N SER A 83 -0.64 -23.69 23.83
CA SER A 83 0.18 -24.35 24.85
C SER A 83 1.55 -24.72 24.29
N ALA A 84 2.50 -25.03 25.18
CA ALA A 84 3.82 -25.52 24.77
C ALA A 84 3.72 -26.81 23.94
N GLU A 85 2.83 -27.73 24.34
CA GLU A 85 2.61 -28.99 23.65
C GLU A 85 2.04 -28.79 22.24
N GLU A 86 1.09 -27.86 22.06
CA GLU A 86 0.58 -27.50 20.73
C GLU A 86 1.68 -26.84 19.89
N SER A 87 2.49 -25.97 20.49
CA SER A 87 3.59 -25.27 19.80
C SER A 87 4.64 -26.25 19.25
N GLU A 88 4.94 -27.33 19.96
CA GLU A 88 5.87 -28.38 19.50
C GLU A 88 5.38 -29.11 18.24
N THR A 89 4.07 -29.11 17.96
CA THR A 89 3.51 -29.72 16.75
C THR A 89 3.67 -28.85 15.50
N ILE A 90 4.00 -27.57 15.67
CA ILE A 90 4.05 -26.57 14.60
C ILE A 90 5.51 -26.37 14.15
N LYS A 91 5.84 -26.85 12.95
CA LYS A 91 7.22 -26.79 12.41
C LYS A 91 7.48 -25.49 11.65
N ARG A 92 7.94 -24.46 12.34
CA ARG A 92 8.13 -23.11 11.78
C ARG A 92 9.42 -22.89 10.97
N ASN A 93 10.39 -23.80 11.03
CA ASN A 93 11.71 -23.68 10.38
C ASN A 93 12.39 -22.34 10.72
N ILE A 94 12.53 -21.45 9.74
CA ILE A 94 13.15 -20.11 9.86
C ILE A 94 12.16 -19.02 10.26
N TYR A 95 10.86 -19.32 10.26
CA TYR A 95 9.81 -18.35 10.52
C TYR A 95 9.50 -18.22 12.01
N GLY A 96 9.12 -17.02 12.43
CA GLY A 96 8.63 -16.76 13.79
C GLY A 96 7.19 -17.23 14.03
N GLY A 97 6.64 -16.83 15.17
CA GLY A 97 5.30 -17.18 15.65
C GLY A 97 5.31 -18.10 16.87
N GLU A 98 6.36 -18.05 17.68
CA GLU A 98 6.46 -18.85 18.90
C GLU A 98 5.26 -18.62 19.85
N GLY A 99 4.58 -19.71 20.21
CA GLY A 99 3.37 -19.64 21.03
C GLY A 99 2.15 -19.03 20.35
N ASP A 100 2.19 -18.76 19.04
CA ASP A 100 1.02 -18.41 18.23
C ASP A 100 0.46 -19.65 17.51
N LYS A 101 -0.82 -19.58 17.13
CA LYS A 101 -1.45 -20.58 16.25
C LYS A 101 -0.74 -20.70 14.91
N ALA A 102 -0.93 -21.84 14.25
CA ALA A 102 -0.25 -22.17 12.98
C ALA A 102 -0.56 -21.22 11.83
N HIS A 103 -1.68 -20.47 11.89
CA HIS A 103 -2.05 -19.48 10.88
C HIS A 103 -1.33 -18.13 11.01
N LEU A 104 -0.59 -17.93 12.10
CA LEU A 104 0.18 -16.73 12.36
C LEU A 104 1.69 -17.03 12.30
N GLY A 105 2.48 -15.97 12.26
CA GLY A 105 3.91 -16.02 11.97
C GLY A 105 4.17 -15.67 10.52
N GLY A 106 5.22 -16.23 9.93
CA GLY A 106 5.62 -15.91 8.54
C GLY A 106 6.61 -14.75 8.43
N PHE A 107 6.92 -14.07 9.53
CA PHE A 107 8.03 -13.13 9.61
C PHE A 107 9.35 -13.85 9.91
N THR A 108 10.47 -13.21 9.55
CA THR A 108 11.84 -13.64 9.87
C THR A 108 12.57 -12.54 10.65
N SER A 109 13.82 -12.78 11.06
CA SER A 109 14.64 -11.77 11.75
C SER A 109 14.97 -10.58 10.85
N PHE A 110 15.43 -10.84 9.62
CA PHE A 110 15.57 -9.85 8.58
C PHE A 110 15.50 -10.49 7.19
N ASP A 111 14.47 -10.13 6.44
CA ASP A 111 14.33 -10.49 5.03
C ASP A 111 14.66 -9.28 4.14
N PRO A 112 15.78 -9.28 3.40
CA PRO A 112 16.16 -8.16 2.53
C PRO A 112 15.16 -7.96 1.37
N HIS A 113 14.40 -8.98 0.98
CA HIS A 113 13.48 -8.89 -0.15
C HIS A 113 12.25 -8.00 0.14
N GLY A 114 11.88 -7.83 1.42
CA GLY A 114 10.79 -6.94 1.87
C GLY A 114 11.22 -5.50 2.19
N VAL A 115 12.48 -5.15 1.93
CA VAL A 115 13.08 -3.86 2.34
C VAL A 115 13.38 -2.99 1.13
N SER A 116 13.00 -1.71 1.16
CA SER A 116 13.35 -0.76 0.08
C SER A 116 13.43 0.71 0.54
N PRO A 117 14.56 1.14 1.14
CA PRO A 117 14.75 2.53 1.54
C PRO A 117 14.65 3.50 0.37
N THR A 118 15.05 3.12 -0.85
CA THR A 118 14.94 4.02 -2.01
C THR A 118 13.48 4.30 -2.37
N LEU A 119 12.62 3.29 -2.35
CA LEU A 119 11.19 3.49 -2.52
C LEU A 119 10.59 4.29 -1.38
N TRP A 120 10.94 3.99 -0.13
CA TRP A 120 10.36 4.67 1.04
C TRP A 120 10.71 6.17 1.06
N LYS A 121 11.95 6.55 0.70
CA LYS A 121 12.34 7.95 0.47
C LYS A 121 11.47 8.60 -0.60
N HIS A 122 11.25 7.90 -1.72
CA HIS A 122 10.41 8.40 -2.79
C HIS A 122 8.95 8.59 -2.36
N MET A 123 8.39 7.71 -1.52
CA MET A 123 7.06 7.91 -0.94
C MET A 123 7.00 9.21 -0.11
N VAL A 124 8.02 9.48 0.70
CA VAL A 124 8.00 10.67 1.57
C VAL A 124 8.22 11.95 0.77
N GLU A 125 9.21 11.97 -0.12
CA GLU A 125 9.65 13.19 -0.80
C GLU A 125 8.81 13.52 -2.05
N TRP A 126 8.40 12.51 -2.82
CA TRP A 126 7.69 12.71 -4.09
C TRP A 126 6.18 12.60 -3.93
N LEU A 127 5.68 11.60 -3.19
CA LEU A 127 4.25 11.53 -2.88
C LEU A 127 3.83 12.46 -1.75
N GLY A 128 4.76 12.91 -0.89
CA GLY A 128 4.42 13.71 0.28
C GLY A 128 3.79 12.92 1.41
N VAL A 129 4.10 11.63 1.55
CA VAL A 129 3.53 10.76 2.60
C VAL A 129 3.96 11.25 3.99
N LYS A 130 3.00 11.43 4.89
CA LYS A 130 3.21 11.89 6.28
C LYS A 130 2.59 10.95 7.31
N SER A 131 1.65 10.10 6.89
CA SER A 131 1.00 9.13 7.76
C SER A 131 0.89 7.74 7.12
N LEU A 132 1.24 6.70 7.89
CA LEU A 132 1.32 5.34 7.38
C LEU A 132 0.73 4.32 8.34
N LEU A 133 -0.04 3.39 7.78
CA LEU A 133 -0.49 2.17 8.45
C LEU A 133 0.25 0.98 7.84
N ASP A 134 1.08 0.31 8.64
CA ASP A 134 1.85 -0.88 8.26
C ASP A 134 1.09 -2.14 8.67
N VAL A 135 0.52 -2.86 7.70
CA VAL A 135 -0.38 -4.01 7.91
C VAL A 135 0.36 -5.31 7.64
N GLY A 136 0.50 -6.14 8.67
CA GLY A 136 1.41 -7.29 8.64
C GLY A 136 2.86 -6.85 8.82
N CYS A 137 3.10 -5.92 9.72
CA CYS A 137 4.40 -5.26 9.89
C CYS A 137 5.52 -6.17 10.42
N GLY A 138 5.22 -7.41 10.86
CA GLY A 138 6.20 -8.31 11.47
C GLY A 138 6.89 -7.66 12.67
N ILE A 139 8.23 -7.68 12.69
CA ILE A 139 8.99 -7.02 13.76
C ILE A 139 9.12 -5.49 13.57
N GLY A 140 8.51 -4.91 12.53
CA GLY A 140 8.49 -3.47 12.30
C GLY A 140 9.71 -2.92 11.56
N THR A 141 10.32 -3.67 10.63
CA THR A 141 11.48 -3.20 9.84
C THR A 141 11.14 -1.98 8.97
N SER A 142 10.06 -2.05 8.18
CA SER A 142 9.54 -0.88 7.45
C SER A 142 8.98 0.16 8.40
N THR A 143 8.21 -0.25 9.42
CA THR A 143 7.60 0.67 10.37
C THR A 143 8.63 1.56 11.06
N SER A 144 9.73 0.96 11.52
CA SER A 144 10.82 1.69 12.18
C SER A 144 11.49 2.69 11.25
N TRP A 145 11.63 2.38 9.95
CA TRP A 145 12.15 3.33 8.97
C TRP A 145 11.25 4.57 8.89
N PHE A 146 9.95 4.38 8.75
CA PHE A 146 9.02 5.51 8.67
C PHE A 146 8.97 6.34 9.96
N VAL A 147 9.11 5.69 11.13
CA VAL A 147 9.19 6.40 12.42
C VAL A 147 10.46 7.24 12.51
N THR A 148 11.64 6.69 12.18
CA THR A 148 12.90 7.44 12.23
C THR A 148 12.95 8.56 11.19
N HIS A 149 12.23 8.43 10.08
CA HIS A 149 12.16 9.43 9.01
C HIS A 149 11.06 10.48 9.23
N GLY A 150 10.54 10.58 10.47
CA GLY A 150 9.78 11.73 10.93
C GLY A 150 8.33 11.80 10.45
N LEU A 151 7.74 10.68 10.00
CA LEU A 151 6.30 10.65 9.71
C LEU A 151 5.51 11.04 10.96
N GLU A 152 4.47 11.85 10.76
CA GLU A 152 3.63 12.40 11.83
C GLU A 152 2.82 11.30 12.55
N TYR A 153 2.49 10.24 11.81
CA TYR A 153 1.75 9.10 12.32
C TYR A 153 2.20 7.81 11.63
N VAL A 154 2.65 6.84 12.42
CA VAL A 154 2.96 5.49 11.93
C VAL A 154 2.35 4.50 12.92
N GLN A 155 1.59 3.53 12.41
CA GLN A 155 1.06 2.44 13.23
C GLN A 155 1.29 1.10 12.54
N CYS A 156 1.81 0.15 13.29
CA CYS A 156 2.03 -1.23 12.91
C CYS A 156 0.89 -2.09 13.47
N VAL A 157 0.23 -2.86 12.62
CA VAL A 157 -0.74 -3.89 13.02
C VAL A 157 -0.22 -5.26 12.63
N GLU A 158 -0.07 -6.13 13.62
CA GLU A 158 0.55 -7.45 13.48
C GLU A 158 -0.28 -8.51 14.21
N GLY A 159 -0.49 -9.66 13.58
CA GLY A 159 -1.28 -10.75 14.15
C GLY A 159 -0.48 -11.66 15.08
N SER A 160 0.81 -11.83 14.82
CA SER A 160 1.71 -12.67 15.62
C SER A 160 2.14 -11.96 16.90
N HIS A 161 1.83 -12.57 18.05
CA HIS A 161 2.32 -12.07 19.33
C HIS A 161 3.85 -12.15 19.40
N ASP A 162 4.45 -13.19 18.82
CA ASP A 162 5.90 -13.34 18.77
C ASP A 162 6.56 -12.14 18.05
N ALA A 163 6.04 -11.74 16.89
CA ALA A 163 6.50 -10.57 16.16
C ALA A 163 6.37 -9.28 16.98
N VAL A 164 5.21 -9.08 17.62
CA VAL A 164 4.94 -7.92 18.48
C VAL A 164 5.96 -7.83 19.62
N THR A 165 6.26 -8.95 20.29
CA THR A 165 7.24 -8.97 21.38
C THR A 165 8.68 -8.77 20.92
N LYS A 166 8.99 -9.16 19.68
CA LYS A 166 10.31 -8.97 19.05
C LYS A 166 10.45 -7.66 18.28
N SER A 167 9.43 -6.78 18.35
CA SER A 167 9.40 -5.55 17.56
C SER A 167 10.62 -4.65 17.81
N LEU A 168 11.04 -3.97 16.75
CA LEU A 168 12.09 -2.95 16.78
C LEU A 168 11.62 -1.64 17.41
N LEU A 169 10.31 -1.36 17.38
CA LEU A 169 9.79 -0.04 17.73
C LEU A 169 10.04 0.35 19.18
N PRO A 170 9.96 -0.53 20.20
CA PRO A 170 10.33 -0.18 21.58
C PRO A 170 11.79 0.24 21.78
N LYS A 171 12.67 0.03 20.79
CA LYS A 171 14.08 0.45 20.83
C LYS A 171 14.26 1.90 20.35
N LEU A 172 13.24 2.49 19.71
CA LEU A 172 13.29 3.84 19.18
C LEU A 172 12.99 4.90 20.26
N PRO A 173 13.67 6.05 20.26
CA PRO A 173 13.35 7.14 21.19
C PRO A 173 11.97 7.77 20.93
N GLN A 174 11.44 7.66 19.71
CA GLN A 174 10.13 8.18 19.30
C GLN A 174 8.96 7.22 19.67
N TRP A 175 9.27 6.05 20.24
CA TRP A 175 8.31 4.99 20.55
C TRP A 175 7.13 5.46 21.40
N LYS A 176 5.93 4.96 21.05
CA LYS A 176 4.72 5.07 21.85
C LYS A 176 4.00 3.72 21.83
N GLU A 177 3.45 3.30 22.97
CA GLU A 177 2.79 2.01 23.12
C GLU A 177 1.67 1.76 22.09
N ASP A 178 0.98 2.81 21.66
CA ASP A 178 -0.10 2.73 20.68
C ASP A 178 0.38 2.65 19.22
N MET A 179 1.69 2.66 18.96
CA MET A 179 2.26 2.45 17.62
C MET A 179 2.21 0.98 17.18
N ILE A 180 2.13 0.01 18.10
CA ILE A 180 1.90 -1.41 17.77
C ILE A 180 0.50 -1.80 18.20
N VAL A 181 -0.21 -2.49 17.32
CA VAL A 181 -1.49 -3.11 17.62
C VAL A 181 -1.41 -4.58 17.27
N GLU A 182 -1.50 -5.43 18.31
CA GLU A 182 -1.66 -6.86 18.11
C GLU A 182 -3.10 -7.17 17.68
N HIS A 183 -3.28 -7.62 16.44
CA HIS A 183 -4.58 -7.97 15.90
C HIS A 183 -4.51 -9.11 14.88
N ASP A 184 -5.17 -10.22 15.20
CA ASP A 184 -5.35 -11.36 14.32
C ASP A 184 -6.59 -11.16 13.44
N PHE A 185 -6.37 -10.87 12.15
CA PHE A 185 -7.45 -10.64 11.19
C PHE A 185 -8.32 -11.87 10.91
N SER A 186 -7.98 -13.07 11.39
CA SER A 186 -8.92 -14.21 11.39
C SER A 186 -10.01 -14.07 12.45
N ARG A 187 -9.81 -13.21 13.46
CA ARG A 187 -10.74 -13.03 14.59
C ARG A 187 -11.80 -11.96 14.32
N GLY A 188 -11.55 -11.06 13.38
CA GLY A 188 -12.51 -10.06 12.92
C GLY A 188 -11.81 -8.81 12.38
N PRO A 189 -12.55 -7.75 12.05
CA PRO A 189 -12.01 -6.57 11.38
C PRO A 189 -11.32 -5.61 12.35
N TRP A 190 -10.38 -4.84 11.83
CA TRP A 190 -9.72 -3.76 12.57
C TRP A 190 -9.34 -2.58 11.68
N TRP A 191 -9.29 -1.38 12.29
CA TRP A 191 -8.86 -0.13 11.68
C TRP A 191 -8.50 0.92 12.77
N PRO A 192 -7.58 1.86 12.47
CA PRO A 192 -7.26 2.99 13.35
C PRO A 192 -8.39 4.01 13.45
N ASP A 193 -8.36 4.93 14.43
CA ASP A 193 -9.41 5.95 14.57
C ASP A 193 -9.44 6.94 13.37
N ARG A 194 -8.25 7.28 12.87
CA ARG A 194 -8.02 8.26 11.79
C ARG A 194 -7.84 7.60 10.42
N THR A 195 -7.91 8.41 9.37
CA THR A 195 -7.37 8.04 8.06
C THR A 195 -5.86 8.33 7.99
N VAL A 196 -5.20 7.69 7.02
CA VAL A 196 -3.76 7.78 6.76
C VAL A 196 -3.50 7.98 5.27
N ASP A 197 -2.33 8.47 4.93
CA ASP A 197 -1.93 8.65 3.53
C ASP A 197 -1.71 7.29 2.86
N VAL A 198 -1.02 6.37 3.55
CA VAL A 198 -0.66 5.06 2.98
C VAL A 198 -1.03 3.91 3.92
N ALA A 199 -1.62 2.85 3.36
CA ALA A 199 -1.52 1.51 3.90
C ALA A 199 -0.37 0.79 3.18
N TRP A 200 0.64 0.36 3.93
CA TRP A 200 1.79 -0.42 3.46
C TRP A 200 1.61 -1.86 3.93
N SER A 201 1.72 -2.83 3.02
CA SER A 201 1.53 -4.24 3.36
C SER A 201 2.36 -5.11 2.42
N VAL A 202 3.49 -5.61 2.92
CA VAL A 202 4.43 -6.42 2.14
C VAL A 202 4.45 -7.84 2.71
N GLU A 203 4.29 -8.83 1.83
CA GLU A 203 4.21 -10.27 2.13
C GLU A 203 3.17 -10.57 3.24
N PHE A 204 1.93 -10.14 3.02
CA PHE A 204 0.84 -10.29 3.99
C PHE A 204 -0.44 -10.86 3.37
N LEU A 205 -0.82 -10.44 2.16
CA LEU A 205 -2.14 -10.75 1.58
C LEU A 205 -2.38 -12.26 1.44
N GLU A 206 -1.34 -13.01 1.11
CA GLU A 206 -1.32 -14.45 0.95
C GLU A 206 -1.45 -15.23 2.26
N HIS A 207 -1.20 -14.59 3.41
CA HIS A 207 -1.25 -15.21 4.74
C HIS A 207 -2.66 -15.20 5.35
N VAL A 208 -3.60 -14.43 4.80
CA VAL A 208 -4.96 -14.35 5.34
C VAL A 208 -5.96 -14.99 4.38
N GLY A 209 -6.57 -16.09 4.84
CA GLY A 209 -7.56 -16.86 4.08
C GLY A 209 -8.70 -16.00 3.50
N ARG A 210 -9.22 -16.37 2.32
CA ARG A 210 -10.25 -15.60 1.59
C ARG A 210 -11.44 -15.20 2.45
N ASN A 211 -11.86 -16.11 3.32
CA ASN A 211 -12.98 -15.95 4.22
C ASN A 211 -12.77 -14.84 5.26
N TYR A 212 -11.53 -14.42 5.51
CA TYR A 212 -11.18 -13.35 6.44
C TYR A 212 -10.70 -12.06 5.77
N GLN A 213 -10.53 -12.02 4.44
CA GLN A 213 -9.99 -10.84 3.76
C GLN A 213 -10.77 -9.55 4.06
N HIS A 214 -12.09 -9.67 4.23
CA HIS A 214 -12.94 -8.54 4.59
C HIS A 214 -12.50 -7.82 5.88
N ASN A 215 -11.75 -8.50 6.75
CA ASN A 215 -11.23 -7.98 8.01
C ASN A 215 -10.03 -7.07 7.86
N TYR A 216 -9.02 -7.41 7.04
CA TYR A 216 -7.90 -6.48 6.80
C TYR A 216 -8.27 -5.40 5.79
N LEU A 217 -9.25 -5.66 4.91
CA LEU A 217 -9.75 -4.65 3.98
C LEU A 217 -10.39 -3.45 4.71
N THR A 218 -10.85 -3.60 5.96
CA THR A 218 -11.28 -2.43 6.76
C THR A 218 -10.12 -1.52 7.16
N ALA A 219 -8.92 -2.07 7.38
CA ALA A 219 -7.72 -1.28 7.63
C ALA A 219 -7.33 -0.49 6.37
N PHE A 220 -7.32 -1.15 5.20
CA PHE A 220 -7.02 -0.48 3.93
C PHE A 220 -8.02 0.64 3.58
N ARG A 221 -9.29 0.51 3.99
CA ARG A 221 -10.30 1.57 3.81
C ARG A 221 -9.98 2.87 4.56
N LYS A 222 -9.03 2.88 5.48
CA LYS A 222 -8.55 4.10 6.15
C LYS A 222 -7.41 4.80 5.41
N ALA A 223 -6.86 4.21 4.37
CA ALA A 223 -5.74 4.80 3.64
C ALA A 223 -6.18 5.48 2.34
N ALA A 224 -5.51 6.58 1.96
CA ALA A 224 -5.69 7.24 0.67
C ALA A 224 -5.06 6.43 -0.47
N LEU A 225 -3.84 5.94 -0.26
CA LEU A 225 -3.09 5.07 -1.15
C LEU A 225 -2.82 3.72 -0.46
N ILE A 226 -2.85 2.63 -1.21
CA ILE A 226 -2.66 1.28 -0.69
C ILE A 226 -1.55 0.62 -1.49
N PHE A 227 -0.46 0.27 -0.81
CA PHE A 227 0.72 -0.37 -1.35
C PHE A 227 0.75 -1.79 -0.83
N VAL A 228 0.54 -2.75 -1.71
CA VAL A 228 0.45 -4.17 -1.34
C VAL A 228 1.36 -5.01 -2.22
N THR A 229 2.10 -5.95 -1.64
CA THR A 229 2.67 -7.07 -2.42
C THR A 229 1.83 -8.31 -2.26
N HIS A 230 2.11 -9.31 -3.08
CA HIS A 230 1.48 -10.61 -2.98
C HIS A 230 2.45 -11.70 -3.41
N SER A 231 2.30 -12.90 -2.87
CA SER A 231 3.13 -14.02 -3.32
C SER A 231 2.57 -14.70 -4.58
N ASN A 232 3.48 -15.18 -5.43
CA ASN A 232 3.19 -16.08 -6.55
C ASN A 232 3.62 -17.53 -6.27
N TRP A 233 4.11 -17.81 -5.05
CA TRP A 233 4.59 -19.12 -4.62
C TRP A 233 4.10 -19.47 -3.21
N GLY A 234 4.26 -20.73 -2.83
CA GLY A 234 3.95 -21.19 -1.48
C GLY A 234 5.01 -20.77 -0.46
N GLY A 235 4.63 -20.76 0.81
CA GLY A 235 5.48 -20.36 1.93
C GLY A 235 4.75 -20.67 3.24
N TRP A 236 5.28 -20.18 4.36
CA TRP A 236 4.66 -20.41 5.66
C TRP A 236 3.25 -19.83 5.70
N HIS A 237 2.25 -20.70 5.84
CA HIS A 237 0.85 -20.30 5.86
C HIS A 237 0.41 -19.42 4.67
N HIS A 238 1.01 -19.61 3.49
CA HIS A 238 0.48 -19.00 2.26
C HIS A 238 -0.80 -19.76 1.87
N VAL A 239 -1.96 -19.22 2.26
CA VAL A 239 -3.28 -19.82 2.04
C VAL A 239 -4.05 -19.17 0.90
N GLU A 240 -3.67 -17.97 0.47
CA GLU A 240 -4.24 -17.29 -0.70
C GLU A 240 -3.12 -16.87 -1.68
N VAL A 241 -2.60 -17.82 -2.46
CA VAL A 241 -1.57 -17.53 -3.48
C VAL A 241 -2.23 -17.33 -4.84
N HIS A 242 -2.07 -16.16 -5.42
CA HIS A 242 -2.72 -15.78 -6.67
C HIS A 242 -1.86 -14.81 -7.50
N ASP A 243 -2.14 -14.75 -8.81
CA ASP A 243 -1.45 -13.85 -9.71
C ASP A 243 -1.90 -12.39 -9.56
N GLU A 244 -1.15 -11.49 -10.20
CA GLU A 244 -1.39 -10.05 -10.19
C GLU A 244 -2.82 -9.67 -10.62
N LYS A 245 -3.36 -10.36 -11.64
CA LYS A 245 -4.67 -10.04 -12.21
C LYS A 245 -5.79 -10.40 -11.25
N TRP A 246 -5.65 -11.51 -10.55
CA TRP A 246 -6.59 -11.93 -9.53
C TRP A 246 -6.63 -10.93 -8.38
N TRP A 247 -5.47 -10.51 -7.86
CA TRP A 247 -5.39 -9.51 -6.79
C TRP A 247 -5.95 -8.16 -7.22
N ARG A 248 -5.66 -7.75 -8.46
CA ARG A 248 -6.26 -6.54 -9.06
C ARG A 248 -7.77 -6.59 -9.04
N ALA A 249 -8.36 -7.65 -9.61
CA ALA A 249 -9.80 -7.81 -9.61
C ALA A 249 -10.36 -7.85 -8.18
N ARG A 250 -9.68 -8.52 -7.25
CA ARG A 250 -10.11 -8.66 -5.86
C ARG A 250 -10.15 -7.31 -5.13
N MET A 251 -9.13 -6.48 -5.31
CA MET A 251 -9.04 -5.16 -4.70
C MET A 251 -10.01 -4.16 -5.35
N GLU A 252 -10.20 -4.23 -6.68
CA GLU A 252 -11.16 -3.40 -7.41
C GLU A 252 -12.62 -3.71 -7.02
N MET A 253 -12.95 -4.98 -6.76
CA MET A 253 -14.26 -5.36 -6.21
C MET A 253 -14.57 -4.71 -4.86
N MET A 254 -13.54 -4.23 -4.14
CA MET A 254 -13.69 -3.53 -2.85
C MET A 254 -13.82 -2.01 -3.00
N GLY A 255 -13.78 -1.49 -4.23
CA GLY A 255 -13.90 -0.06 -4.54
C GLY A 255 -12.57 0.69 -4.61
N PHE A 256 -11.44 -0.02 -4.51
CA PHE A 256 -10.12 0.57 -4.73
C PHE A 256 -9.82 0.65 -6.23
N VAL A 257 -9.08 1.68 -6.65
CA VAL A 257 -8.75 1.92 -8.06
C VAL A 257 -7.28 1.57 -8.28
N PHE A 258 -7.01 0.56 -9.10
CA PHE A 258 -5.63 0.20 -9.43
C PHE A 258 -4.96 1.31 -10.23
N SER A 259 -3.73 1.68 -9.83
CA SER A 259 -2.93 2.68 -10.50
C SER A 259 -1.69 2.04 -11.13
N GLN A 260 -1.74 1.82 -12.44
CA GLN A 260 -0.61 1.27 -13.20
C GLN A 260 0.62 2.18 -13.14
N ASP A 261 0.43 3.50 -13.24
CA ASP A 261 1.54 4.47 -13.26
C ASP A 261 2.29 4.50 -11.93
N LEU A 262 1.57 4.66 -10.81
CA LEU A 262 2.18 4.56 -9.47
C LEU A 262 2.85 3.20 -9.26
N THR A 263 2.21 2.11 -9.67
CA THR A 263 2.81 0.76 -9.56
C THR A 263 4.15 0.70 -10.30
N ASN A 264 4.22 1.19 -11.53
CA ASN A 264 5.44 1.19 -12.34
C ASN A 264 6.54 2.08 -11.75
N ILE A 265 6.19 3.28 -11.29
CA ILE A 265 7.13 4.21 -10.66
C ILE A 265 7.72 3.57 -9.40
N MET A 266 6.86 3.02 -8.54
CA MET A 266 7.25 2.51 -7.22
C MET A 266 8.08 1.23 -7.36
N THR A 267 7.65 0.27 -8.18
CA THR A 267 8.46 -0.93 -8.49
C THR A 267 9.81 -0.57 -9.12
N GLY A 268 9.84 0.45 -10.00
CA GLY A 268 11.07 1.01 -10.54
C GLY A 268 12.02 1.50 -9.44
N LYS A 269 11.51 2.26 -8.46
CA LYS A 269 12.28 2.71 -7.29
C LYS A 269 12.75 1.58 -6.40
N ALA A 270 11.93 0.57 -6.14
CA ALA A 270 12.37 -0.59 -5.39
C ALA A 270 13.48 -1.38 -6.10
N SER A 271 13.47 -1.41 -7.44
CA SER A 271 14.49 -2.14 -8.21
C SER A 271 15.89 -1.51 -8.11
N GLU A 272 15.98 -0.22 -7.75
CA GLU A 272 17.26 0.47 -7.52
C GLU A 272 18.00 -0.12 -6.30
N ASP A 273 17.28 -0.70 -5.33
CA ASP A 273 17.89 -1.32 -4.14
C ASP A 273 18.48 -2.71 -4.42
N LYS A 274 18.19 -3.36 -5.56
CA LYS A 274 18.54 -4.77 -5.85
C LYS A 274 20.00 -5.16 -5.58
N GLY A 275 20.92 -4.23 -5.80
CA GLY A 275 22.36 -4.43 -5.65
C GLY A 275 22.92 -4.09 -4.26
N ARG A 276 22.07 -3.70 -3.30
CA ARG A 276 22.51 -3.31 -1.96
C ARG A 276 23.03 -4.48 -1.15
N ASN A 277 24.07 -4.19 -0.38
CA ASN A 277 24.76 -5.10 0.53
C ASN A 277 25.21 -4.38 1.82
N ASP A 278 24.55 -3.27 2.12
CA ASP A 278 24.93 -2.29 3.14
C ASP A 278 23.85 -2.07 4.21
N ILE A 279 22.81 -2.91 4.27
CA ILE A 279 21.66 -2.69 5.16
C ILE A 279 21.91 -3.31 6.55
N VAL A 280 22.43 -4.54 6.60
CA VAL A 280 22.79 -5.21 7.85
C VAL A 280 24.24 -5.66 7.80
N ALA A 281 24.89 -5.76 8.97
CA ALA A 281 26.32 -6.09 9.06
C ALA A 281 26.65 -7.49 8.54
N ALA A 282 25.67 -8.39 8.50
CA ALA A 282 25.80 -9.74 7.95
C ALA A 282 25.86 -9.79 6.41
N MET A 283 25.61 -8.68 5.71
CA MET A 283 25.71 -8.63 4.25
C MET A 283 27.17 -8.58 3.78
N GLU A 284 27.55 -9.53 2.92
CA GLU A 284 28.88 -9.64 2.34
C GLU A 284 28.95 -8.91 0.99
N SER A 285 30.07 -8.26 0.70
CA SER A 285 30.21 -7.40 -0.47
C SER A 285 30.26 -8.14 -1.81
N ASP A 286 30.58 -9.44 -1.79
CA ASP A 286 30.65 -10.33 -2.95
C ASP A 286 29.37 -11.16 -3.18
N LYS A 287 28.35 -10.99 -2.34
CA LYS A 287 27.05 -11.66 -2.46
C LYS A 287 25.94 -10.72 -2.92
N GLN A 288 24.97 -11.28 -3.64
CA GLN A 288 23.77 -10.57 -4.07
C GLN A 288 22.58 -11.02 -3.22
N TYR A 289 21.93 -10.06 -2.57
CA TYR A 289 20.77 -10.29 -1.69
C TYR A 289 19.43 -9.96 -2.33
N SER A 290 19.44 -9.41 -3.56
CA SER A 290 18.22 -9.03 -4.29
C SER A 290 17.27 -8.18 -3.43
N VAL A 291 17.82 -7.20 -2.71
CA VAL A 291 17.06 -6.34 -1.81
C VAL A 291 15.83 -5.76 -2.53
N GLY A 292 14.70 -5.76 -1.83
CA GLY A 292 13.42 -5.28 -2.35
C GLY A 292 12.74 -6.24 -3.33
N GLN A 293 13.19 -7.48 -3.49
CA GLN A 293 12.63 -8.43 -4.47
C GLN A 293 11.11 -8.59 -4.38
N HIS A 294 10.56 -8.79 -3.20
CA HIS A 294 9.11 -8.94 -3.04
C HIS A 294 8.37 -7.70 -3.55
N ILE A 295 8.96 -6.53 -3.34
CA ILE A 295 8.42 -5.23 -3.73
C ILE A 295 8.53 -5.02 -5.25
N TRP A 296 9.72 -5.02 -5.85
CA TRP A 296 9.85 -4.71 -7.27
C TRP A 296 9.28 -5.78 -8.21
N SER A 297 8.96 -6.98 -7.71
CA SER A 297 8.37 -8.04 -8.51
C SER A 297 6.84 -8.16 -8.41
N THR A 298 6.22 -7.75 -7.28
CA THR A 298 4.78 -8.01 -7.04
C THR A 298 4.01 -6.85 -6.41
N LEU A 299 4.65 -5.70 -6.14
CA LEU A 299 3.95 -4.53 -5.61
C LEU A 299 2.84 -4.08 -6.58
N GLN A 300 1.68 -3.77 -6.01
CA GLN A 300 0.57 -3.10 -6.65
C GLN A 300 0.16 -1.89 -5.82
N VAL A 301 -0.13 -0.79 -6.50
CA VAL A 301 -0.58 0.45 -5.88
C VAL A 301 -2.02 0.73 -6.26
N TYR A 302 -2.86 0.97 -5.25
CA TYR A 302 -4.26 1.34 -5.40
C TYR A 302 -4.55 2.69 -4.76
N ILE A 303 -5.55 3.37 -5.31
CA ILE A 303 -6.10 4.61 -4.78
C ILE A 303 -7.45 4.28 -4.15
N ASN A 304 -7.69 4.77 -2.94
CA ASN A 304 -9.01 4.76 -2.31
C ASN A 304 -9.65 6.15 -2.47
N PRO A 305 -10.57 6.34 -3.43
CA PRO A 305 -11.10 7.67 -3.72
C PRO A 305 -11.84 8.31 -2.54
N LEU A 306 -12.38 7.50 -1.62
CA LEU A 306 -13.12 8.00 -0.47
C LEU A 306 -12.23 8.67 0.58
N VAL A 307 -10.96 8.25 0.69
CA VAL A 307 -10.00 8.83 1.63
C VAL A 307 -9.11 9.85 0.90
N ALA A 308 -8.66 9.54 -0.31
CA ALA A 308 -7.81 10.43 -1.10
C ALA A 308 -8.47 11.77 -1.45
N SER A 309 -9.80 11.85 -1.43
CA SER A 309 -10.56 13.09 -1.67
C SER A 309 -10.79 13.94 -0.41
N LEU A 310 -10.37 13.48 0.77
CA LEU A 310 -10.54 14.24 2.01
C LEU A 310 -9.50 15.36 2.13
N PRO A 311 -9.85 16.54 2.69
CA PRO A 311 -8.94 17.68 2.79
C PRO A 311 -7.61 17.39 3.49
N GLU A 312 -7.60 16.51 4.50
CA GLU A 312 -6.40 16.12 5.25
C GLU A 312 -5.37 15.32 4.43
N HIS A 313 -5.74 14.83 3.24
CA HIS A 313 -4.86 14.12 2.31
C HIS A 313 -4.54 14.94 1.05
N ALA A 314 -4.99 16.21 0.99
CA ALA A 314 -4.81 17.07 -0.17
C ALA A 314 -3.33 17.46 -0.43
N HIS A 315 -2.43 17.20 0.51
CA HIS A 315 -0.98 17.40 0.36
C HIS A 315 -0.28 16.31 -0.44
N LEU A 316 -0.95 15.19 -0.72
CA LEU A 316 -0.38 14.11 -1.51
C LEU A 316 -0.11 14.53 -2.95
N LEU A 317 0.81 13.82 -3.60
CA LEU A 317 1.35 14.17 -4.93
C LEU A 317 2.11 15.51 -4.86
N ALA A 318 3.12 15.56 -3.99
CA ALA A 318 3.80 16.78 -3.54
C ALA A 318 4.66 17.50 -4.59
N GLU A 319 4.63 17.08 -5.86
CA GLU A 319 5.30 17.80 -6.94
C GLU A 319 4.75 19.23 -7.09
N HIS A 320 5.65 20.19 -7.33
CA HIS A 320 5.24 21.55 -7.62
C HIS A 320 4.60 21.64 -9.02
N GLY A 321 3.37 22.15 -9.09
CA GLY A 321 2.59 22.29 -10.33
C GLY A 321 3.01 23.44 -11.26
N CYS A 322 4.15 24.06 -11.04
CA CYS A 322 4.53 25.31 -11.70
C CYS A 322 5.21 25.04 -13.03
N TYR A 323 4.60 25.51 -14.10
CA TYR A 323 5.17 25.37 -15.43
C TYR A 323 6.17 26.50 -15.70
N THR A 324 7.44 26.25 -15.38
CA THR A 324 8.56 27.08 -15.83
C THR A 324 9.49 26.26 -16.73
N SER A 325 10.56 26.87 -17.26
CA SER A 325 11.60 26.12 -18.00
C SER A 325 12.30 25.07 -17.11
N GLU A 326 12.23 25.23 -15.79
CA GLU A 326 12.79 24.32 -14.80
C GLU A 326 11.66 23.63 -14.02
N LYS A 327 11.75 22.30 -13.90
CA LYS A 327 10.81 21.51 -13.09
C LYS A 327 11.15 21.66 -11.60
N GLY A 328 10.14 21.56 -10.74
CA GLY A 328 10.35 21.52 -9.28
C GLY A 328 10.53 22.88 -8.61
N ILE A 329 10.13 23.98 -9.27
CA ILE A 329 10.12 25.31 -8.65
C ILE A 329 8.74 25.58 -8.05
N GLU A 330 8.70 26.05 -6.80
CA GLU A 330 7.47 26.44 -6.12
C GLU A 330 6.86 27.73 -6.71
N CYS A 331 5.54 27.74 -6.88
CA CYS A 331 4.81 28.85 -7.50
C CYS A 331 4.82 30.05 -6.56
N GLY A 332 4.92 31.25 -7.11
CA GLY A 332 4.81 32.48 -6.32
C GLY A 332 6.03 32.82 -5.46
N THR A 333 7.10 32.02 -5.53
CA THR A 333 8.37 32.31 -4.85
C THR A 333 9.33 33.15 -5.70
N THR A 334 9.06 33.28 -7.00
CA THR A 334 9.88 34.03 -7.96
C THR A 334 9.09 35.23 -8.53
N GLY A 335 9.70 36.42 -8.52
CA GLY A 335 9.10 37.66 -9.07
C GLY A 335 8.52 38.62 -8.02
N ASN A 336 7.93 39.74 -8.50
CA ASN A 336 7.38 40.81 -7.66
C ASN A 336 5.92 40.58 -7.20
N ASN A 337 5.29 39.49 -7.62
CA ASN A 337 3.92 39.15 -7.25
C ASN A 337 3.95 37.96 -6.29
N VAL A 338 3.49 38.18 -5.06
CA VAL A 338 3.25 37.11 -4.08
C VAL A 338 2.00 36.34 -4.53
N GLU A 339 2.19 35.24 -5.26
CA GLU A 339 1.09 34.35 -5.67
C GLU A 339 0.70 33.39 -4.54
N SER A 340 -0.23 32.46 -4.79
CA SER A 340 -0.66 31.43 -3.84
C SER A 340 0.43 30.37 -3.58
N VAL A 341 1.41 30.72 -2.74
CA VAL A 341 2.48 29.82 -2.25
C VAL A 341 1.87 28.65 -1.48
N LEU A 342 2.46 27.45 -1.61
CA LEU A 342 1.98 26.28 -0.87
C LEU A 342 2.32 26.44 0.62
N PRO A 343 1.35 26.18 1.52
CA PRO A 343 1.65 26.19 2.94
C PRO A 343 2.61 25.07 3.30
N ASP A 344 3.39 25.23 4.37
CA ASP A 344 4.45 24.26 4.73
C ASP A 344 3.89 22.85 5.01
N ASN A 345 2.65 22.74 5.46
CA ASN A 345 1.99 21.44 5.65
C ASN A 345 1.64 20.72 4.34
N PHE A 346 1.77 21.37 3.18
CA PHE A 346 1.67 20.72 1.86
C PHE A 346 3.03 20.29 1.30
N LYS A 347 4.13 20.74 1.91
CA LYS A 347 5.49 20.39 1.49
C LYS A 347 5.85 18.99 2.01
N PRO A 348 6.65 18.21 1.26
CA PRO A 348 7.12 16.92 1.73
C PRO A 348 8.05 17.08 2.94
N LEU A 349 8.19 16.02 3.73
CA LEU A 349 9.16 15.99 4.81
C LEU A 349 10.57 16.05 4.22
N LYS A 350 11.47 16.78 4.89
CA LYS A 350 12.89 16.83 4.52
C LYS A 350 13.62 15.70 5.22
N LEU A 351 14.07 14.73 4.44
CA LEU A 351 14.88 13.62 4.95
C LEU A 351 16.33 14.07 5.17
N THR A 352 17.00 13.48 6.15
CA THR A 352 18.41 13.78 6.47
C THR A 352 19.23 12.51 6.59
N ASP A 353 20.53 12.61 6.34
CA ASP A 353 21.46 11.47 6.47
C ASP A 353 21.50 10.90 7.90
N ASP A 354 21.17 11.70 8.91
CA ASP A 354 21.13 11.25 10.30
C ASP A 354 19.94 10.33 10.57
N MET A 355 18.80 10.52 9.88
CA MET A 355 17.66 9.59 9.93
C MET A 355 18.04 8.22 9.34
N ASP A 356 18.79 8.21 8.23
CA ASP A 356 19.30 6.98 7.62
C ASP A 356 20.25 6.25 8.59
N LYS A 357 21.17 6.98 9.23
CA LYS A 357 22.10 6.41 10.22
C LYS A 357 21.36 5.85 11.42
N GLU A 358 20.39 6.56 11.97
CA GLU A 358 19.58 6.11 13.11
C GLU A 358 18.89 4.78 12.79
N TRP A 359 18.26 4.68 11.62
CA TRP A 359 17.63 3.42 11.21
C TRP A 359 18.65 2.31 10.94
N SER A 360 19.76 2.63 10.27
CA SER A 360 20.81 1.65 9.98
C SER A 360 21.39 1.04 11.27
N GLU A 361 21.61 1.87 12.29
CA GLU A 361 22.08 1.43 13.60
C GLU A 361 21.06 0.52 14.32
N LEU A 362 19.76 0.70 14.07
CA LEU A 362 18.71 -0.14 14.64
C LEU A 362 18.67 -1.54 14.03
N VAL A 363 18.91 -1.64 12.71
CA VAL A 363 18.77 -2.90 11.95
C VAL A 363 20.09 -3.64 11.74
N LYS A 364 21.25 -3.00 11.94
CA LYS A 364 22.57 -3.55 11.59
C LYS A 364 22.86 -4.94 12.14
N ASP A 365 22.36 -5.25 13.34
CA ASP A 365 22.66 -6.48 14.08
C ASP A 365 21.56 -7.54 13.92
N LEU A 366 20.58 -7.31 13.03
CA LEU A 366 19.57 -8.31 12.73
C LEU A 366 20.18 -9.48 11.95
N GLU A 367 19.69 -10.68 12.27
CA GLU A 367 20.11 -11.90 11.61
C GLU A 367 19.51 -11.96 10.22
N LEU A 368 20.39 -12.07 9.21
CA LEU A 368 20.01 -12.21 7.83
C LEU A 368 19.52 -13.63 7.56
N VAL A 369 18.32 -13.76 7.00
CA VAL A 369 17.65 -15.05 6.74
C VAL A 369 17.60 -15.37 5.25
#